data_AF-A0AAW1CZT6-F1
#
_entry.id   AF-A0AAW1CZT6-F1
#
_cell.length_a   1.000
_cell.length_b   1.000
_cell.length_c   1.000
_cell.angle_alpha   90.00
_cell.angle_beta   90.00
_cell.angle_gamma   90.00
#
_symmetry.space_group_name_H-M   'P 1'
#
loop_
_entity.id
_entity.type
_entity.pdbx_description
1 polymer ?
#
loop_
_entity_poly.entity_id
_entity_poly.type
_entity_poly.pdbx_seq_one_letter_code
_entity_poly.pdbx_strand_id
1 'polypeptide(L)'
;MSSINPLRNSVIVQLNNFLKTKTVLRKCTTTFDGYNRQFSTATTRRMRFVQYTCKNNGPQRLGVQLSQDSDIIELSAVKASLPNNLVDFLKGGPELMEKAKRLVGEGKSVVNPNEVNILAPITKPDKILCVGLNYKSHCDEQKRPYPEEPMFFNKFPSTIIGPTDNVIHPPNTRALDWEIELGIVIGRQCRRVHKSEANDYIFGYTVCQDISARDWQSPKKNGGQWLFAKSMDTFCPMGPSVVAKEFISDPMALKLRCSINGVLMQDGNTSDMVHDVYHIVSYLSHCITLMPADVILTGTPSGVGLFRSPRIFLKPGDIIESEISGLGKLSNTVEKFEVQEQKMNAA
;
A
#
# COMPACT_ATOMS: atom_id res chain seq x y z
N MET A 1 2.68 58.32 -47.77
CA MET A 1 1.96 57.03 -47.79
C MET A 1 2.05 56.38 -46.41
N SER A 2 0.96 56.59 -45.64
CA SER A 2 0.37 55.78 -44.56
C SER A 2 1.28 55.24 -43.42
N SER A 3 1.40 55.89 -42.24
CA SER A 3 0.42 56.00 -41.11
C SER A 3 0.52 54.78 -40.15
N ILE A 4 0.68 54.79 -38.82
CA ILE A 4 0.39 55.68 -37.66
C ILE A 4 1.13 55.02 -36.45
N ASN A 5 2.00 55.67 -35.67
CA ASN A 5 1.82 56.30 -34.32
C ASN A 5 1.00 55.50 -33.26
N PRO A 6 1.10 55.73 -31.93
CA PRO A 6 2.20 56.27 -31.08
C PRO A 6 2.27 55.67 -29.63
N LEU A 7 3.13 56.28 -28.79
CA LEU A 7 3.11 56.41 -27.31
C LEU A 7 3.63 55.27 -26.39
N ARG A 8 4.84 55.52 -25.84
CA ARG A 8 5.43 54.92 -24.63
C ARG A 8 4.81 55.53 -23.38
N ASN A 9 4.34 54.69 -22.46
CA ASN A 9 4.02 55.05 -21.08
C ASN A 9 5.26 54.93 -20.19
N SER A 10 5.50 55.96 -19.38
CA SER A 10 6.40 55.95 -18.24
C SER A 10 5.61 56.29 -16.98
N VAL A 11 5.40 55.34 -16.07
CA VAL A 11 5.12 55.64 -14.65
C VAL A 11 5.74 54.55 -13.77
N ILE A 12 6.40 55.05 -12.74
CA ILE A 12 7.26 54.43 -11.74
C ILE A 12 6.48 53.54 -10.76
N VAL A 13 7.09 52.43 -10.35
CA VAL A 13 6.61 51.51 -9.32
C VAL A 13 6.81 52.10 -7.93
N GLN A 14 5.77 52.11 -7.10
CA GLN A 14 5.91 52.15 -5.64
C GLN A 14 5.24 50.92 -5.02
N LEU A 15 6.06 50.10 -4.37
CA LEU A 15 5.64 49.05 -3.45
C LEU A 15 5.00 49.69 -2.21
N ASN A 16 3.85 49.17 -1.76
CA ASN A 16 3.61 48.74 -0.38
C ASN A 16 2.18 48.22 -0.17
N ASN A 17 2.07 47.25 0.74
CA ASN A 17 0.86 46.72 1.40
C ASN A 17 0.10 45.57 0.71
N PHE A 18 0.73 44.40 0.68
CA PHE A 18 0.04 43.11 0.68
C PHE A 18 -0.33 42.75 2.13
N LEU A 19 -1.60 42.80 2.50
CA LEU A 19 -2.21 41.99 3.57
C LEU A 19 -3.75 42.03 3.53
N LYS A 20 -4.33 40.83 3.50
CA LYS A 20 -5.70 40.43 3.90
C LYS A 20 -6.86 40.80 2.96
N THR A 21 -7.48 39.78 2.37
CA THR A 21 -8.81 39.27 2.79
C THR A 21 -9.23 38.04 1.98
N LYS A 22 -9.73 37.01 2.69
CA LYS A 22 -10.49 35.88 2.15
C LYS A 22 -11.85 36.37 1.64
N THR A 23 -12.43 35.61 0.70
CA THR A 23 -13.85 35.18 0.56
C THR A 23 -14.46 35.44 -0.84
N VAL A 24 -15.16 34.40 -1.33
CA VAL A 24 -16.20 34.35 -2.38
C VAL A 24 -15.75 34.29 -3.85
N LEU A 25 -15.51 33.07 -4.35
CA LEU A 25 -15.68 32.79 -5.79
C LEU A 25 -17.16 32.50 -6.07
N ARG A 26 -17.81 33.47 -6.73
CA ARG A 26 -19.19 33.40 -7.24
C ARG A 26 -19.31 32.36 -8.35
N LYS A 27 -20.38 31.55 -8.29
CA LYS A 27 -20.90 30.75 -9.42
C LYS A 27 -21.26 31.69 -10.58
N CYS A 28 -20.74 31.40 -11.76
CA CYS A 28 -21.21 31.95 -13.01
C CYS A 28 -22.33 31.04 -13.53
N THR A 29 -23.58 31.52 -13.52
CA THR A 29 -24.71 30.90 -14.22
C THR A 29 -24.96 31.67 -15.50
N THR A 30 -24.59 31.08 -16.63
CA THR A 30 -25.11 31.44 -17.95
C THR A 30 -26.18 30.42 -18.32
N THR A 31 -27.43 30.91 -18.43
CA THR A 31 -28.58 30.15 -18.91
C THR A 31 -28.54 30.09 -20.44
N PHE A 32 -28.51 28.88 -21.00
CA PHE A 32 -28.96 28.61 -22.37
C PHE A 32 -29.94 27.43 -22.33
N ASP A 33 -31.05 27.62 -23.05
CA ASP A 33 -32.18 26.72 -23.16
C ASP A 33 -31.83 25.32 -23.68
N GLY A 34 -32.58 24.33 -23.18
CA GLY A 34 -32.80 23.05 -23.87
C GLY A 34 -31.71 21.99 -23.67
N TYR A 35 -32.08 20.90 -22.99
CA TYR A 35 -31.28 19.71 -22.64
C TYR A 35 -30.28 19.89 -21.49
N ASN A 36 -30.79 19.75 -20.27
CA ASN A 36 -29.98 19.34 -19.12
C ASN A 36 -29.42 17.92 -19.37
N ARG A 37 -28.28 17.82 -20.06
CA ARG A 37 -27.37 16.70 -19.82
C ARG A 37 -26.80 16.94 -18.43
N GLN A 38 -27.35 16.26 -17.44
CA GLN A 38 -26.70 16.12 -16.14
C GLN A 38 -25.38 15.38 -16.40
N PHE A 39 -24.29 16.13 -16.53
CA PHE A 39 -22.98 15.55 -16.29
C PHE A 39 -22.98 15.14 -14.83
N SER A 40 -23.19 13.84 -14.60
CA SER A 40 -22.93 13.23 -13.30
C SER A 40 -21.48 13.56 -12.96
N THR A 41 -21.27 14.56 -12.12
CA THR A 41 -20.04 14.67 -11.37
C THR A 41 -20.05 13.48 -10.44
N ALA A 42 -19.50 12.36 -10.91
CA ALA A 42 -19.40 11.15 -10.13
C ALA A 42 -18.71 11.53 -8.83
N THR A 43 -19.49 11.62 -7.75
CA THR A 43 -18.96 11.74 -6.40
C THR A 43 -17.96 10.60 -6.29
N THR A 44 -16.68 10.91 -6.03
CA THR A 44 -15.62 9.91 -5.91
C THR A 44 -16.02 8.96 -4.77
N ARG A 45 -16.65 7.84 -5.12
CA ARG A 45 -17.02 6.79 -4.17
C ARG A 45 -15.71 6.19 -3.69
N ARG A 46 -15.56 5.98 -2.37
CA ARG A 46 -14.37 5.30 -1.82
C ARG A 46 -14.13 4.00 -2.57
N MET A 47 -12.92 3.80 -3.10
CA MET A 47 -12.55 2.59 -3.82
C MET A 47 -11.46 1.85 -3.05
N ARG A 48 -11.82 0.66 -2.56
CA ARG A 48 -10.90 -0.32 -1.97
C ARG A 48 -10.77 -1.47 -2.95
N PHE A 49 -9.63 -1.59 -3.63
CA PHE A 49 -9.40 -2.63 -4.62
C PHE A 49 -9.11 -3.95 -3.91
N VAL A 50 -9.91 -4.97 -4.20
CA VAL A 50 -9.81 -6.31 -3.63
C VAL A 50 -9.60 -7.33 -4.75
N GLN A 51 -8.82 -8.36 -4.46
CA GLN A 51 -8.75 -9.55 -5.28
C GLN A 51 -9.38 -10.70 -4.52
N TYR A 52 -10.11 -11.57 -5.22
CA TYR A 52 -10.80 -12.68 -4.58
C TYR A 52 -10.95 -13.88 -5.51
N THR A 53 -11.19 -15.05 -4.95
CA THR A 53 -11.81 -16.19 -5.64
C THR A 53 -13.17 -16.48 -5.03
N CYS A 54 -14.12 -16.98 -5.82
CA CYS A 54 -15.34 -17.52 -5.25
C CYS A 54 -15.00 -18.79 -4.45
N LYS A 55 -15.73 -19.07 -3.36
CA LYS A 55 -15.48 -20.24 -2.48
C LYS A 55 -15.56 -21.59 -3.19
N ASN A 56 -16.22 -21.65 -4.35
CA ASN A 56 -16.25 -22.82 -5.22
C ASN A 56 -14.98 -22.96 -6.11
N ASN A 57 -13.87 -22.32 -5.74
CA ASN A 57 -12.59 -22.33 -6.47
C ASN A 57 -12.70 -21.76 -7.90
N GLY A 58 -13.48 -20.70 -8.06
CA GLY A 58 -13.51 -19.92 -9.30
C GLY A 58 -12.16 -19.22 -9.59
N PRO A 59 -11.97 -18.70 -10.81
CA PRO A 59 -10.76 -17.94 -11.15
C PRO A 59 -10.63 -16.70 -10.28
N GLN A 60 -9.40 -16.22 -10.10
CA GLN A 60 -9.15 -14.92 -9.47
C GLN A 60 -9.92 -13.81 -10.20
N ARG A 61 -10.53 -12.91 -9.42
CA ARG A 61 -11.27 -11.72 -9.85
C ARG A 61 -10.71 -10.47 -9.21
N LEU A 62 -10.93 -9.34 -9.86
CA LEU A 62 -10.67 -8.00 -9.33
C LEU A 62 -12.01 -7.31 -9.06
N GLY A 63 -12.15 -6.70 -7.88
CA GLY A 63 -13.34 -5.96 -7.48
C GLY A 63 -13.01 -4.73 -6.65
N VAL A 64 -14.05 -3.97 -6.31
CA VAL A 64 -13.97 -2.79 -5.48
C VAL A 64 -15.02 -2.84 -4.37
N GLN A 65 -14.60 -2.58 -3.14
CA GLN A 65 -15.50 -2.31 -2.02
C GLN A 65 -15.60 -0.80 -1.76
N LEU A 66 -16.79 -0.34 -1.37
CA LEU A 66 -17.06 1.07 -1.05
C LEU A 66 -16.77 1.41 0.42
N SER A 67 -16.92 0.43 1.29
CA SER A 67 -16.42 0.45 2.66
C SER A 67 -15.79 -0.88 2.97
N GLN A 68 -15.01 -0.96 4.05
CA GLN A 68 -14.46 -2.25 4.47
C GLN A 68 -15.60 -3.25 4.68
N ASP A 69 -15.40 -4.48 4.21
CA ASP A 69 -16.34 -5.61 4.30
C ASP A 69 -17.71 -5.35 3.65
N SER A 70 -17.84 -4.33 2.79
CA SER A 70 -19.03 -4.15 1.97
C SER A 70 -19.10 -5.19 0.86
N ASP A 71 -20.26 -5.25 0.24
CA ASP A 71 -20.43 -5.84 -1.08
C ASP A 71 -19.32 -5.42 -2.06
N ILE A 72 -18.89 -6.38 -2.87
CA ILE A 72 -17.82 -6.23 -3.84
C ILE A 72 -18.43 -5.95 -5.21
N ILE A 73 -18.11 -4.80 -5.78
CA ILE A 73 -18.43 -4.50 -7.18
C ILE A 73 -17.34 -5.14 -8.04
N GLU A 74 -17.68 -6.21 -8.75
CA GLU A 74 -16.75 -6.92 -9.62
C GLU A 74 -16.36 -6.05 -10.82
N LEU A 75 -15.06 -5.81 -10.98
CA LEU A 75 -14.50 -5.07 -12.11
C LEU A 75 -14.19 -5.99 -13.29
N SER A 76 -13.66 -7.18 -13.02
CA SER A 76 -13.22 -8.14 -14.03
C SER A 76 -14.35 -8.97 -14.65
N ALA A 77 -15.58 -8.48 -14.61
CA ALA A 77 -16.74 -9.16 -15.18
C ALA A 77 -16.56 -9.34 -16.70
N VAL A 78 -17.11 -10.42 -17.26
CA VAL A 78 -16.91 -10.86 -18.66
C VAL A 78 -17.14 -9.74 -19.71
N LYS A 79 -18.04 -8.79 -19.42
CA LYS A 79 -18.36 -7.67 -20.34
C LYS A 79 -17.41 -6.47 -20.25
N ALA A 80 -16.61 -6.37 -19.18
CA ALA A 80 -15.86 -5.15 -18.86
C ALA A 80 -14.49 -5.03 -19.55
N SER A 81 -13.94 -6.13 -20.11
CA SER A 81 -12.57 -6.19 -20.64
C SER A 81 -11.50 -5.64 -19.67
N LEU A 82 -11.78 -5.68 -18.36
CA LEU A 82 -10.84 -5.28 -17.33
C LEU A 82 -10.03 -6.51 -16.88
N PRO A 83 -8.73 -6.34 -16.59
CA PRO A 83 -7.91 -7.40 -16.03
C PRO A 83 -8.48 -7.96 -14.73
N ASN A 84 -8.20 -9.22 -14.46
CA ASN A 84 -8.64 -9.94 -13.27
C ASN A 84 -7.71 -9.80 -12.05
N ASN A 85 -6.68 -8.95 -12.18
CA ASN A 85 -5.71 -8.68 -11.15
C ASN A 85 -5.30 -7.21 -11.18
N LEU A 86 -4.90 -6.69 -10.01
CA LEU A 86 -4.59 -5.28 -9.85
C LEU A 86 -3.27 -4.90 -10.53
N VAL A 87 -2.33 -5.84 -10.68
CA VAL A 87 -1.05 -5.60 -11.37
C VAL A 87 -1.27 -5.20 -12.83
N ASP A 88 -2.01 -6.00 -13.58
CA ASP A 88 -2.30 -5.74 -14.98
C ASP A 88 -3.29 -4.58 -15.15
N PHE A 89 -4.21 -4.41 -14.19
CA PHE A 89 -5.06 -3.22 -14.15
C PHE A 89 -4.25 -1.92 -14.07
N LEU A 90 -3.23 -1.87 -13.20
CA LEU A 90 -2.38 -0.69 -13.06
C LEU A 90 -1.45 -0.49 -14.27
N LYS A 91 -0.97 -1.58 -14.89
CA LYS A 91 -0.21 -1.50 -16.16
C LYS A 91 -1.04 -0.93 -17.31
N GLY A 92 -2.35 -1.18 -17.32
CA GLY A 92 -3.27 -0.62 -18.31
C GLY A 92 -3.53 0.89 -18.17
N GLY A 93 -3.05 1.52 -17.09
CA GLY A 93 -3.02 2.97 -16.96
C GLY A 93 -4.39 3.64 -16.70
N PRO A 94 -4.47 4.98 -16.86
CA PRO A 94 -5.62 5.78 -16.44
C PRO A 94 -6.95 5.39 -17.10
N GLU A 95 -6.94 4.87 -18.33
CA GLU A 95 -8.16 4.47 -19.03
C GLU A 95 -8.93 3.35 -18.32
N LEU A 96 -8.22 2.40 -17.71
CA LEU A 96 -8.84 1.32 -16.95
C LEU A 96 -9.44 1.83 -15.64
N MET A 97 -8.83 2.85 -15.03
CA MET A 97 -9.41 3.53 -13.88
C MET A 97 -10.73 4.21 -14.22
N GLU A 98 -10.82 4.92 -15.35
CA GLU A 98 -12.07 5.55 -15.78
C GLU A 98 -13.17 4.53 -16.14
N LYS A 99 -12.78 3.35 -16.67
CA LYS A 99 -13.72 2.21 -16.81
C LYS A 99 -14.18 1.70 -15.45
N ALA A 100 -13.28 1.51 -14.50
CA ALA A 100 -13.62 1.04 -13.15
C ALA A 100 -14.58 2.00 -12.43
N LYS A 101 -14.32 3.32 -12.48
CA LYS A 101 -15.21 4.33 -11.91
C LYS A 101 -16.62 4.27 -12.49
N ARG A 102 -16.76 4.07 -13.81
CA ARG A 102 -18.07 3.89 -14.46
C ARG A 102 -18.79 2.65 -13.95
N LEU A 103 -18.12 1.50 -13.90
CA LEU A 103 -18.71 0.25 -13.39
C LEU A 103 -19.13 0.38 -11.92
N VAL A 104 -18.30 1.01 -11.10
CA VAL A 104 -18.62 1.32 -9.70
C VAL A 104 -19.83 2.26 -9.60
N GLY A 105 -19.97 3.21 -10.52
CA GLY A 105 -21.14 4.08 -10.62
C GLY A 105 -22.43 3.30 -10.94
N GLU A 106 -22.34 2.33 -11.85
CA GLU A 106 -23.47 1.49 -12.27
C GLU A 106 -23.91 0.46 -11.23
N GLY A 107 -22.97 -0.13 -10.47
CA GLY A 107 -23.26 -1.05 -9.36
C GLY A 107 -23.98 -2.35 -9.74
N LYS A 108 -23.82 -2.83 -10.99
CA LYS A 108 -24.61 -3.96 -11.53
C LYS A 108 -24.06 -5.35 -11.22
N SER A 109 -22.77 -5.49 -10.92
CA SER A 109 -22.10 -6.78 -10.68
C SER A 109 -21.63 -6.84 -9.23
N VAL A 110 -22.53 -7.23 -8.33
CA VAL A 110 -22.30 -7.20 -6.90
C VAL A 110 -22.14 -8.62 -6.37
N VAL A 111 -21.08 -8.84 -5.60
CA VAL A 111 -20.74 -10.12 -4.98
C VAL A 111 -20.70 -9.94 -3.46
N ASN A 112 -21.33 -10.85 -2.73
CA ASN A 112 -21.32 -10.85 -1.28
C ASN A 112 -19.92 -11.25 -0.76
N PRO A 113 -19.27 -10.46 0.12
CA PRO A 113 -17.94 -10.78 0.64
C PRO A 113 -17.88 -12.12 1.41
N ASN A 114 -19.01 -12.62 1.91
CA ASN A 114 -19.08 -13.91 2.60
C ASN A 114 -19.05 -15.12 1.65
N GLU A 115 -19.20 -14.92 0.34
CA GLU A 115 -19.21 -15.98 -0.68
C GLU A 115 -17.83 -16.16 -1.35
N VAL A 116 -16.85 -15.37 -0.94
CA VAL A 116 -15.53 -15.31 -1.56
C VAL A 116 -14.41 -15.55 -0.55
N ASN A 117 -13.24 -15.91 -1.06
CA ASN A 117 -11.99 -15.89 -0.33
C ASN A 117 -11.21 -14.65 -0.79
N ILE A 118 -10.97 -13.71 0.12
CA ILE A 118 -10.17 -12.51 -0.17
C ILE A 118 -8.70 -12.92 -0.26
N LEU A 119 -8.05 -12.53 -1.36
CA LEU A 119 -6.64 -12.75 -1.60
C LEU A 119 -5.83 -11.50 -1.22
N ALA A 120 -4.50 -11.61 -1.27
CA ALA A 120 -3.66 -10.42 -1.31
C ALA A 120 -4.10 -9.52 -2.48
N PRO A 121 -4.21 -8.19 -2.28
CA PRO A 121 -4.67 -7.29 -3.34
C PRO A 121 -3.64 -7.13 -4.47
N ILE A 122 -2.40 -7.55 -4.23
CA ILE A 122 -1.28 -7.61 -5.18
C ILE A 122 -0.61 -8.97 -4.99
N THR A 123 -0.52 -9.80 -6.03
CA THR A 123 0.01 -11.19 -5.90
C THR A 123 1.32 -11.44 -6.65
N LYS A 124 1.61 -10.68 -7.72
CA LYS A 124 2.81 -10.85 -8.55
C LYS A 124 3.35 -9.50 -9.05
N PRO A 125 3.74 -8.58 -8.16
CA PRO A 125 4.38 -7.34 -8.55
C PRO A 125 5.78 -7.62 -9.14
N ASP A 126 6.38 -6.62 -9.80
CA ASP A 126 7.78 -6.73 -10.26
C ASP A 126 8.73 -6.81 -9.07
N LYS A 127 8.50 -5.98 -8.04
CA LYS A 127 9.31 -5.98 -6.82
C LYS A 127 8.55 -5.55 -5.57
N ILE A 128 9.07 -6.02 -4.44
CA ILE A 128 8.73 -5.55 -3.09
C ILE A 128 10.00 -4.96 -2.49
N LEU A 129 9.97 -3.67 -2.22
CA LEU A 129 11.08 -2.93 -1.61
C LEU A 129 10.70 -2.60 -0.17
N CYS A 130 11.67 -2.59 0.73
CA CYS A 130 11.42 -2.43 2.17
C CYS A 130 12.39 -1.41 2.76
N VAL A 131 11.96 -0.67 3.78
CA VAL A 131 12.77 0.33 4.48
C VAL A 131 13.04 -0.11 5.91
N GLY A 132 14.31 -0.27 6.27
CA GLY A 132 14.70 -0.57 7.64
C GLY A 132 14.89 0.70 8.48
N LEU A 133 14.68 0.59 9.80
CA LEU A 133 14.95 1.66 10.77
C LEU A 133 14.22 2.98 10.45
N ASN A 134 12.99 2.91 9.94
CA ASN A 134 12.28 4.09 9.46
C ASN A 134 11.26 4.68 10.46
N TYR A 135 11.16 4.17 11.68
CA TYR A 135 10.35 4.76 12.75
C TYR A 135 11.25 5.16 13.91
N LYS A 136 11.07 6.38 14.43
CA LYS A 136 11.90 6.89 15.55
C LYS A 136 11.76 5.99 16.77
N SER A 137 10.53 5.59 17.10
CA SER A 137 10.27 4.65 18.20
C SER A 137 11.03 3.33 18.06
N HIS A 138 11.11 2.77 16.85
CA HIS A 138 11.85 1.53 16.59
C HIS A 138 13.37 1.71 16.65
N CYS A 139 13.87 2.90 16.31
CA CYS A 139 15.28 3.24 16.51
C CYS A 139 15.60 3.41 18.01
N ASP A 140 14.69 4.04 18.76
CA ASP A 140 14.84 4.29 20.19
C ASP A 140 14.88 3.00 21.00
N GLU A 141 14.01 2.01 20.72
CA GLU A 141 14.04 0.70 21.42
C GLU A 141 15.34 -0.07 21.15
N GLN A 142 15.99 0.21 20.02
CA GLN A 142 17.29 -0.35 19.65
C GLN A 142 18.47 0.45 20.19
N LYS A 143 18.23 1.65 20.72
CA LYS A 143 19.26 2.65 21.08
C LYS A 143 20.18 2.95 19.88
N ARG A 144 19.59 3.10 18.70
CA ARG A 144 20.30 3.44 17.46
C ARG A 144 19.97 4.89 17.04
N PRO A 145 20.93 5.59 16.41
CA PRO A 145 20.65 6.89 15.81
C PRO A 145 19.64 6.72 14.67
N TYR A 146 18.88 7.79 14.40
CA TYR A 146 18.00 7.83 13.24
C TYR A 146 18.85 7.91 11.97
N PRO A 147 18.59 7.05 10.96
CA PRO A 147 19.34 7.10 9.72
C PRO A 147 19.24 8.46 9.03
N GLU A 148 20.36 8.98 8.53
CA GLU A 148 20.37 10.19 7.69
C GLU A 148 19.84 9.91 6.28
N GLU A 149 20.07 8.69 5.79
CA GLU A 149 19.56 8.18 4.53
C GLU A 149 18.73 6.90 4.76
N PRO A 150 17.65 6.69 3.98
CA PRO A 150 16.83 5.49 4.10
C PRO A 150 17.61 4.23 3.73
N MET A 151 17.51 3.19 4.58
CA MET A 151 18.16 1.90 4.37
C MET A 151 17.20 0.93 3.68
N PHE A 152 17.52 0.52 2.45
CA PHE A 152 16.66 -0.36 1.67
C PHE A 152 17.11 -1.83 1.66
N PHE A 153 16.12 -2.71 1.62
CA PHE A 153 16.25 -4.12 1.28
C PHE A 153 15.01 -4.54 0.47
N ASN A 154 14.87 -5.84 0.19
CA ASN A 154 13.75 -6.35 -0.60
C ASN A 154 13.17 -7.63 -0.02
N LYS A 155 11.93 -7.92 -0.44
CA LYS A 155 11.30 -9.23 -0.37
C LYS A 155 11.01 -9.72 -1.77
N PHE A 156 10.87 -11.04 -1.95
CA PHE A 156 10.45 -11.59 -3.23
C PHE A 156 8.91 -11.59 -3.35
N PRO A 157 8.36 -11.37 -4.57
CA PRO A 157 6.94 -11.55 -4.84
C PRO A 157 6.36 -12.89 -4.35
N SER A 158 7.14 -13.97 -4.36
CA SER A 158 6.74 -15.30 -3.88
C SER A 158 6.43 -15.36 -2.38
N THR A 159 6.82 -14.35 -1.61
CA THR A 159 6.57 -14.31 -0.15
C THR A 159 5.17 -13.80 0.19
N ILE A 160 4.44 -13.25 -0.78
CA ILE A 160 3.13 -12.64 -0.56
C ILE A 160 2.09 -13.69 -0.23
N ILE A 161 1.34 -13.44 0.84
CA ILE A 161 0.11 -14.16 1.17
C ILE A 161 -1.01 -13.18 1.49
N GLY A 162 -2.26 -13.64 1.42
CA GLY A 162 -3.45 -12.87 1.69
C GLY A 162 -3.68 -12.52 3.16
N PRO A 163 -4.76 -11.77 3.44
CA PRO A 163 -5.06 -11.24 4.77
C PRO A 163 -5.44 -12.30 5.81
N THR A 164 -5.78 -13.51 5.38
CA THR A 164 -6.19 -14.63 6.26
C THR A 164 -5.39 -15.91 6.02
N ASP A 165 -4.40 -15.87 5.12
CA ASP A 165 -3.55 -17.01 4.82
C ASP A 165 -2.54 -17.25 5.96
N ASN A 166 -1.99 -18.46 6.06
CA ASN A 166 -1.10 -18.81 7.16
C ASN A 166 0.34 -18.34 6.91
N VAL A 167 0.98 -17.85 7.99
CA VAL A 167 2.43 -17.61 8.03
C VAL A 167 3.10 -18.92 8.42
N ILE A 168 3.92 -19.47 7.54
CA ILE A 168 4.66 -20.69 7.83
C ILE A 168 5.85 -20.37 8.72
N HIS A 169 5.93 -21.04 9.87
CA HIS A 169 7.09 -21.03 10.74
C HIS A 169 8.16 -21.98 10.19
N PRO A 170 9.26 -21.44 9.61
CA PRO A 170 10.27 -22.27 8.99
C PRO A 170 11.03 -23.10 10.03
N PRO A 171 11.50 -24.32 9.69
CA PRO A 171 12.19 -25.19 10.64
C PRO A 171 13.59 -24.67 11.01
N ASN A 172 14.15 -23.78 10.19
CA ASN A 172 15.50 -23.26 10.29
C ASN A 172 15.61 -21.94 11.10
N THR A 173 14.51 -21.43 11.66
CA THR A 173 14.52 -20.26 12.56
C THR A 173 13.94 -20.61 13.93
N ARG A 174 14.43 -19.93 14.97
CA ARG A 174 13.89 -19.95 16.35
C ARG A 174 13.45 -18.56 16.82
N ALA A 175 13.53 -17.57 15.95
CA ALA A 175 13.34 -16.16 16.29
C ALA A 175 12.48 -15.45 15.24
N LEU A 176 11.33 -16.05 14.93
CA LEU A 176 10.34 -15.50 14.01
C LEU A 176 9.63 -14.32 14.68
N ASP A 177 9.55 -13.18 14.01
CA ASP A 177 9.10 -11.92 14.58
C ASP A 177 8.12 -11.20 13.64
N TRP A 178 7.33 -10.29 14.20
CA TRP A 178 6.32 -9.49 13.51
C TRP A 178 6.78 -8.05 13.33
N GLU A 179 6.31 -7.42 12.26
CA GLU A 179 6.57 -6.01 11.92
C GLU A 179 5.38 -5.48 11.10
N ILE A 180 4.41 -4.83 11.73
CA ILE A 180 3.33 -4.17 10.97
C ILE A 180 3.88 -2.97 10.20
N GLU A 181 3.52 -2.86 8.92
CA GLU A 181 3.98 -1.77 8.07
C GLU A 181 2.87 -1.22 7.16
N LEU A 182 2.98 0.09 6.85
CA LEU A 182 2.24 0.69 5.75
C LEU A 182 2.90 0.28 4.42
N GLY A 183 2.13 -0.32 3.52
CA GLY A 183 2.55 -0.61 2.15
C GLY A 183 2.11 0.50 1.19
N ILE A 184 3.05 1.10 0.46
CA ILE A 184 2.78 2.00 -0.67
C ILE A 184 2.65 1.17 -1.94
N VAL A 185 1.59 1.37 -2.72
CA VAL A 185 1.44 0.75 -4.05
C VAL A 185 1.68 1.80 -5.12
N ILE A 186 2.61 1.54 -6.03
CA ILE A 186 2.94 2.43 -7.14
C ILE A 186 1.88 2.28 -8.26
N GLY A 187 1.36 3.39 -8.76
CA GLY A 187 0.30 3.40 -9.78
C GLY A 187 0.79 3.59 -11.21
N ARG A 188 1.96 4.21 -11.38
CA ARG A 188 2.55 4.48 -12.69
C ARG A 188 4.08 4.43 -12.59
N GLN A 189 4.74 4.17 -13.72
CA GLN A 189 6.19 4.09 -13.76
C GLN A 189 6.84 5.37 -13.21
N CYS A 190 7.78 5.21 -12.28
CA CYS A 190 8.42 6.29 -11.53
C CYS A 190 9.95 6.17 -11.65
N ARG A 191 10.60 7.23 -12.14
CA ARG A 191 12.06 7.28 -12.31
C ARG A 191 12.55 8.71 -12.09
N ARG A 192 13.51 8.89 -11.17
CA ARG A 192 14.12 10.18 -10.81
C ARG A 192 13.08 11.27 -10.55
N VAL A 193 12.04 10.91 -9.80
CA VAL A 193 10.91 11.80 -9.48
C VAL A 193 11.25 12.64 -8.26
N HIS A 194 10.93 13.93 -8.30
CA HIS A 194 11.15 14.82 -7.16
C HIS A 194 10.15 14.52 -6.04
N LYS A 195 10.54 14.72 -4.77
CA LYS A 195 9.68 14.46 -3.60
C LYS A 195 8.30 15.12 -3.70
N SER A 196 8.23 16.36 -4.21
CA SER A 196 6.96 17.09 -4.37
C SER A 196 5.98 16.46 -5.35
N GLU A 197 6.47 15.62 -6.27
CA GLU A 197 5.68 14.96 -7.31
C GLU A 197 5.37 13.50 -6.95
N ALA A 198 6.04 12.95 -5.92
CA ALA A 198 5.95 11.53 -5.55
C ALA A 198 4.50 11.06 -5.33
N ASN A 199 3.66 11.91 -4.74
CA ASN A 199 2.24 11.61 -4.52
C ASN A 199 1.52 11.21 -5.81
N ASP A 200 1.87 11.80 -6.95
CA ASP A 200 1.19 11.53 -8.21
C ASP A 200 1.49 10.14 -8.77
N TYR A 201 2.58 9.51 -8.33
CA TYR A 201 2.99 8.17 -8.74
C TYR A 201 2.47 7.07 -7.82
N ILE A 202 1.99 7.44 -6.63
CA ILE A 202 1.33 6.51 -5.70
C ILE A 202 -0.08 6.23 -6.20
N PHE A 203 -0.47 4.95 -6.22
CA PHE A 203 -1.84 4.53 -6.45
C PHE A 203 -2.67 4.58 -5.16
N GLY A 204 -2.11 4.00 -4.10
CA GLY A 204 -2.80 3.81 -2.85
C GLY A 204 -1.94 3.10 -1.82
N TYR A 205 -2.60 2.65 -0.77
CA TYR A 205 -1.95 2.09 0.41
C TYR A 205 -2.63 0.79 0.86
N THR A 206 -1.87 -0.09 1.50
CA THR A 206 -2.35 -1.36 2.05
C THR A 206 -1.65 -1.67 3.38
N VAL A 207 -2.15 -2.68 4.12
CA VAL A 207 -1.49 -3.20 5.31
C VAL A 207 -0.55 -4.33 4.91
N CYS A 208 0.66 -4.31 5.45
CA CYS A 208 1.64 -5.37 5.27
C CYS A 208 2.19 -5.84 6.63
N GLN A 209 2.70 -7.07 6.64
CA GLN A 209 3.58 -7.59 7.67
C GLN A 209 4.96 -7.90 7.08
N ASP A 210 6.03 -7.39 7.69
CA ASP A 210 7.42 -7.76 7.37
C ASP A 210 7.92 -8.86 8.32
N ILE A 211 7.36 -10.06 8.17
CA ILE A 211 7.74 -11.21 9.00
C ILE A 211 9.25 -11.45 8.86
N SER A 212 9.90 -11.65 10.01
CA SER A 212 11.35 -11.58 10.12
C SER A 212 11.91 -12.75 10.93
N ALA A 213 12.84 -13.51 10.35
CA ALA A 213 13.64 -14.51 11.07
C ALA A 213 14.90 -13.85 11.65
N ARG A 214 14.83 -13.38 12.90
CA ARG A 214 15.86 -12.51 13.52
C ARG A 214 17.22 -13.17 13.70
N ASP A 215 17.25 -14.47 13.88
CA ASP A 215 18.48 -15.26 13.92
C ASP A 215 19.22 -15.30 12.58
N TRP A 216 18.52 -15.07 11.46
CA TRP A 216 19.09 -14.90 10.12
C TRP A 216 19.44 -13.46 9.78
N GLN A 217 18.95 -12.47 10.53
CA GLN A 217 19.23 -11.03 10.33
C GLN A 217 20.58 -10.59 10.95
N SER A 218 21.32 -11.52 11.56
CA SER A 218 22.62 -11.25 12.19
C SER A 218 23.73 -11.03 11.17
N PRO A 219 24.72 -10.15 11.43
CA PRO A 219 25.94 -10.03 10.62
C PRO A 219 26.70 -11.35 10.41
N LYS A 220 26.51 -12.33 11.31
CA LYS A 220 27.13 -13.66 11.23
C LYS A 220 26.46 -14.59 10.20
N LYS A 221 25.29 -14.22 9.69
CA LYS A 221 24.53 -14.98 8.68
C LYS A 221 24.51 -14.19 7.38
N ASN A 222 24.69 -14.88 6.25
CA ASN A 222 24.57 -14.30 4.91
C ASN A 222 25.34 -12.97 4.69
N GLY A 223 26.51 -12.82 5.32
CA GLY A 223 27.30 -11.58 5.24
C GLY A 223 26.59 -10.32 5.77
N GLY A 224 25.60 -10.47 6.65
CA GLY A 224 24.79 -9.38 7.18
C GLY A 224 23.69 -8.87 6.24
N GLN A 225 23.50 -9.49 5.07
CA GLN A 225 22.39 -9.17 4.17
C GLN A 225 21.08 -9.76 4.70
N TRP A 226 20.00 -8.98 4.59
CA TRP A 226 18.71 -9.34 5.20
C TRP A 226 17.85 -10.27 4.36
N LEU A 227 18.30 -10.62 3.15
CA LEU A 227 17.54 -11.41 2.18
C LEU A 227 16.92 -12.68 2.79
N PHE A 228 17.71 -13.56 3.41
CA PHE A 228 17.17 -14.78 4.03
C PHE A 228 16.34 -14.52 5.28
N ALA A 229 16.61 -13.43 6.00
CA ALA A 229 15.83 -13.09 7.19
C ALA A 229 14.43 -12.55 6.86
N LYS A 230 14.29 -11.95 5.68
CA LYS A 230 13.10 -11.20 5.25
C LYS A 230 12.34 -11.87 4.11
N SER A 231 12.94 -12.81 3.37
CA SER A 231 12.36 -13.32 2.12
C SER A 231 12.09 -14.83 2.10
N MET A 232 11.82 -15.45 3.25
CA MET A 232 11.30 -16.82 3.28
C MET A 232 9.83 -16.84 2.84
N ASP A 233 9.34 -18.01 2.42
CA ASP A 233 7.95 -18.17 1.98
C ASP A 233 6.98 -17.66 3.05
N THR A 234 5.87 -17.06 2.61
CA THR A 234 4.81 -16.49 3.47
C THR A 234 5.19 -15.30 4.34
N PHE A 235 6.39 -14.74 4.21
CA PHE A 235 6.84 -13.64 5.06
C PHE A 235 6.24 -12.27 4.72
N CYS A 236 5.37 -12.16 3.71
CA CYS A 236 4.72 -10.90 3.33
C CYS A 236 3.19 -10.99 3.32
N PRO A 237 2.51 -11.19 4.47
CA PRO A 237 1.06 -10.99 4.54
C PRO A 237 0.68 -9.57 4.09
N MET A 238 -0.32 -9.46 3.22
CA MET A 238 -0.70 -8.19 2.59
C MET A 238 -2.21 -8.10 2.37
N GLY A 239 -2.81 -6.94 2.65
CA GLY A 239 -4.21 -6.67 2.35
C GLY A 239 -4.96 -5.85 3.41
N PRO A 240 -6.28 -6.08 3.57
CA PRO A 240 -7.15 -6.92 2.71
C PRO A 240 -7.42 -6.28 1.34
N SER A 241 -7.08 -5.00 1.18
CA SER A 241 -7.34 -4.22 -0.03
C SER A 241 -6.24 -3.20 -0.27
N VAL A 242 -6.15 -2.66 -1.49
CA VAL A 242 -5.44 -1.41 -1.73
C VAL A 242 -6.46 -0.27 -1.74
N VAL A 243 -6.33 0.65 -0.79
CA VAL A 243 -7.18 1.84 -0.71
C VAL A 243 -6.56 2.93 -1.57
N ALA A 244 -7.30 3.44 -2.55
CA ALA A 244 -6.80 4.50 -3.42
C ALA A 244 -6.43 5.76 -2.60
N LYS A 245 -5.32 6.41 -2.96
CA LYS A 245 -4.74 7.53 -2.19
C LYS A 245 -5.71 8.69 -1.94
N GLU A 246 -6.64 8.92 -2.86
CA GLU A 246 -7.64 10.01 -2.78
C GLU A 246 -8.62 9.83 -1.60
N PHE A 247 -8.68 8.65 -1.00
CA PHE A 247 -9.50 8.35 0.18
C PHE A 247 -8.69 8.31 1.48
N ILE A 248 -7.40 8.60 1.42
CA ILE A 248 -6.52 8.72 2.58
C ILE A 248 -6.25 10.21 2.80
N SER A 249 -6.75 10.75 3.91
CA SER A 249 -6.64 12.18 4.22
C SER A 249 -5.18 12.61 4.41
N ASP A 250 -4.41 11.81 5.14
CA ASP A 250 -2.99 12.04 5.37
C ASP A 250 -2.28 10.69 5.58
N PRO A 251 -1.46 10.23 4.61
CA PRO A 251 -0.71 8.98 4.75
C PRO A 251 0.40 9.06 5.82
N MET A 252 0.69 10.27 6.33
CA MET A 252 1.63 10.52 7.42
C MET A 252 0.95 10.60 8.78
N ALA A 253 -0.35 10.33 8.91
CA ALA A 253 -1.06 10.34 10.20
C ALA A 253 -1.90 9.08 10.49
N LEU A 254 -1.55 7.94 9.90
CA LEU A 254 -2.27 6.67 10.09
C LEU A 254 -1.80 5.95 11.36
N LYS A 255 -2.75 5.46 12.17
CA LYS A 255 -2.47 4.63 13.34
C LYS A 255 -2.27 3.17 12.91
N LEU A 256 -1.20 2.54 13.41
CA LEU A 256 -0.88 1.13 13.18
C LEU A 256 -0.99 0.36 14.50
N ARG A 257 -1.59 -0.83 14.48
CA ARG A 257 -1.70 -1.72 15.64
C ARG A 257 -1.41 -3.16 15.25
N CYS A 258 -0.56 -3.83 16.04
CA CYS A 258 -0.30 -5.26 15.89
C CYS A 258 -0.53 -5.95 17.23
N SER A 259 -1.31 -7.02 17.25
CA SER A 259 -1.56 -7.87 18.40
C SER A 259 -1.19 -9.32 18.11
N ILE A 260 -0.66 -10.02 19.11
CA ILE A 260 -0.40 -11.46 19.03
C ILE A 260 -1.30 -12.16 20.04
N ASN A 261 -2.16 -13.08 19.58
CA ASN A 261 -3.16 -13.75 20.41
C ASN A 261 -4.03 -12.76 21.22
N GLY A 262 -4.44 -11.65 20.58
CA GLY A 262 -5.22 -10.58 21.21
C GLY A 262 -4.43 -9.64 22.14
N VAL A 263 -3.15 -9.90 22.40
CA VAL A 263 -2.29 -9.03 23.22
C VAL A 263 -1.61 -7.99 22.33
N LEU A 264 -1.88 -6.71 22.57
CA LEU A 264 -1.29 -5.59 21.83
C LEU A 264 0.24 -5.56 21.98
N MET A 265 0.96 -5.63 20.86
CA MET A 265 2.42 -5.63 20.81
C MET A 265 2.99 -4.34 20.23
N GLN A 266 2.39 -3.81 19.16
CA GLN A 266 2.77 -2.54 18.52
C GLN A 266 1.58 -1.58 18.47
N ASP A 267 1.80 -0.30 18.75
CA ASP A 267 0.79 0.78 18.72
C ASP A 267 1.39 2.09 18.18
N GLY A 268 1.77 2.09 16.90
CA GLY A 268 2.50 3.20 16.26
C GLY A 268 1.62 4.19 15.48
N ASN A 269 2.26 5.20 14.91
CA ASN A 269 1.64 6.11 13.94
C ASN A 269 2.65 6.46 12.84
N THR A 270 2.21 6.57 11.58
CA THR A 270 3.09 6.88 10.44
C THR A 270 3.78 8.26 10.55
N SER A 271 3.29 9.15 11.41
CA SER A 271 3.97 10.44 11.70
C SER A 271 5.31 10.27 12.42
N ASP A 272 5.53 9.07 12.98
CA ASP A 272 6.79 8.67 13.61
C ASP A 272 7.86 8.26 12.59
N MET A 273 7.54 8.26 11.29
CA MET A 273 8.50 7.93 10.26
C MET A 273 9.68 8.92 10.25
N VAL A 274 10.89 8.40 10.11
CA VAL A 274 12.13 9.19 9.91
C VAL A 274 12.13 9.77 8.49
N HIS A 275 11.84 8.92 7.51
CA HIS A 275 11.66 9.29 6.12
C HIS A 275 10.21 9.06 5.69
N ASP A 276 9.53 10.14 5.31
CA ASP A 276 8.14 10.09 4.88
C ASP A 276 7.93 9.32 3.57
N VAL A 277 6.67 8.94 3.31
CA VAL A 277 6.27 8.16 2.12
C VAL A 277 6.70 8.79 0.80
N TYR A 278 6.74 10.12 0.71
CA TYR A 278 7.11 10.84 -0.50
C TYR A 278 8.63 10.84 -0.71
N HIS A 279 9.39 11.01 0.37
CA HIS A 279 10.84 10.90 0.35
C HIS A 279 11.27 9.50 -0.05
N ILE A 280 10.66 8.45 0.50
CA ILE A 280 10.94 7.05 0.16
C ILE A 280 10.78 6.81 -1.34
N VAL A 281 9.62 7.18 -1.91
CA VAL A 281 9.33 6.99 -3.34
C VAL A 281 10.32 7.78 -4.20
N SER A 282 10.57 9.05 -3.85
CA SER A 282 11.54 9.91 -4.52
C SER A 282 12.92 9.26 -4.52
N TYR A 283 13.44 8.88 -3.36
CA TYR A 283 14.77 8.33 -3.18
C TYR A 283 14.97 7.05 -3.98
N LEU A 284 14.04 6.08 -3.82
CA LEU A 284 14.06 4.84 -4.59
C LEU A 284 14.07 5.09 -6.09
N SER A 285 13.22 6.00 -6.57
CA SER A 285 13.10 6.27 -8.01
C SER A 285 14.38 6.80 -8.65
N HIS A 286 15.30 7.40 -7.87
CA HIS A 286 16.58 7.89 -8.38
C HIS A 286 17.57 6.74 -8.68
N CYS A 287 17.44 5.64 -7.95
CA CYS A 287 18.31 4.47 -8.06
C CYS A 287 17.68 3.34 -8.89
N ILE A 288 16.37 3.14 -8.75
CA ILE A 288 15.62 2.01 -9.31
C ILE A 288 14.32 2.54 -9.92
N THR A 289 14.04 2.19 -11.18
CA THR A 289 12.72 2.49 -11.78
C THR A 289 11.64 1.68 -11.06
N LEU A 290 10.66 2.37 -10.48
CA LEU A 290 9.48 1.73 -9.90
C LEU A 290 8.43 1.53 -10.99
N MET A 291 7.80 0.37 -11.00
CA MET A 291 6.80 -0.05 -11.96
C MET A 291 5.39 0.02 -11.35
N PRO A 292 4.33 0.16 -12.17
CA PRO A 292 2.97 -0.01 -11.67
C PRO A 292 2.83 -1.33 -10.91
N ALA A 293 2.15 -1.25 -9.76
CA ALA A 293 1.94 -2.32 -8.78
C ALA A 293 3.13 -2.72 -7.92
N ASP A 294 4.31 -2.09 -8.05
CA ASP A 294 5.37 -2.27 -7.07
C ASP A 294 4.89 -1.87 -5.69
N VAL A 295 5.37 -2.60 -4.68
CA VAL A 295 5.01 -2.39 -3.29
C VAL A 295 6.25 -1.94 -2.50
N ILE A 296 6.08 -0.87 -1.71
CA ILE A 296 7.12 -0.39 -0.80
C ILE A 296 6.62 -0.50 0.64
N LEU A 297 7.28 -1.35 1.42
CA LEU A 297 7.13 -1.52 2.86
C LEU A 297 7.95 -0.45 3.58
N THR A 298 7.29 0.36 4.39
CA THR A 298 7.81 1.66 4.86
C THR A 298 8.51 1.62 6.21
N GLY A 299 8.76 0.43 6.77
CA GLY A 299 9.28 0.24 8.12
C GLY A 299 8.17 0.05 9.16
N THR A 300 8.60 -0.35 10.35
CA THR A 300 7.72 -0.72 11.46
C THR A 300 8.00 0.13 12.72
N PRO A 301 6.99 0.45 13.55
CA PRO A 301 7.18 1.11 14.86
C PRO A 301 7.77 0.17 15.92
N SER A 302 8.10 0.73 17.09
CA SER A 302 8.53 -0.07 18.25
C SER A 302 7.53 -1.16 18.66
N GLY A 303 8.01 -2.16 19.38
CA GLY A 303 7.20 -3.22 19.99
C GLY A 303 7.37 -4.60 19.35
N VAL A 304 8.34 -4.74 18.44
CA VAL A 304 8.74 -6.03 17.86
C VAL A 304 9.28 -6.96 18.95
N GLY A 305 9.13 -8.26 18.75
CA GLY A 305 9.46 -9.29 19.74
C GLY A 305 10.92 -9.30 20.19
N LEU A 306 11.86 -8.99 19.27
CA LEU A 306 13.31 -9.00 19.52
C LEU A 306 13.77 -8.03 20.64
N PHE A 307 13.11 -6.88 20.78
CA PHE A 307 13.51 -5.83 21.72
C PHE A 307 12.66 -5.79 23.00
N ARG A 308 11.75 -6.74 23.17
CA ARG A 308 11.01 -6.93 24.43
C ARG A 308 11.91 -7.53 25.50
N SER A 309 11.51 -7.32 26.76
CA SER A 309 12.15 -7.89 27.94
C SER A 309 11.12 -8.65 28.79
N PRO A 310 11.09 -10.00 28.77
CA PRO A 310 11.94 -10.88 27.96
C PRO A 310 11.62 -10.79 26.46
N ARG A 311 12.54 -11.29 25.61
CA ARG A 311 12.29 -11.43 24.17
C ARG A 311 11.13 -12.40 23.93
N ILE A 312 10.31 -12.10 22.94
CA ILE A 312 9.16 -12.91 22.54
C ILE A 312 9.27 -13.14 21.04
N PHE A 313 8.99 -14.36 20.58
CA PHE A 313 8.98 -14.72 19.16
C PHE A 313 7.73 -15.56 18.87
N LEU A 314 7.29 -15.49 17.62
CA LEU A 314 6.15 -16.24 17.10
C LEU A 314 6.40 -17.74 17.17
N LYS A 315 5.35 -18.48 17.46
CA LYS A 315 5.31 -19.94 17.53
C LYS A 315 4.14 -20.47 16.71
N PRO A 316 4.20 -21.72 16.23
CA PRO A 316 3.04 -22.37 15.64
C PRO A 316 1.81 -22.28 16.57
N GLY A 317 0.67 -21.87 16.01
CA GLY A 317 -0.59 -21.60 16.70
C GLY A 317 -0.81 -20.14 17.07
N ASP A 318 0.21 -19.27 17.04
CA ASP A 318 0.02 -17.84 17.30
C ASP A 318 -0.79 -17.16 16.19
N ILE A 319 -1.68 -16.26 16.58
CA ILE A 319 -2.47 -15.43 15.65
C ILE A 319 -1.90 -14.02 15.64
N ILE A 320 -1.52 -13.54 14.46
CA ILE A 320 -1.02 -12.19 14.21
C ILE A 320 -2.17 -11.34 13.67
N GLU A 321 -2.59 -10.33 14.42
CA GLU A 321 -3.62 -9.38 14.01
C GLU A 321 -2.99 -8.01 13.74
N SER A 322 -3.10 -7.50 12.52
CA SER A 322 -2.47 -6.24 12.09
C SER A 322 -3.47 -5.30 11.48
N GLU A 323 -3.60 -4.09 12.00
CA GLU A 323 -4.58 -3.10 11.54
C GLU A 323 -3.93 -1.75 11.30
N ILE A 324 -4.28 -1.11 10.18
CA ILE A 324 -3.98 0.31 9.93
C ILE A 324 -5.29 1.05 9.71
N SER A 325 -5.47 2.14 10.45
CA SER A 325 -6.69 2.96 10.40
C SER A 325 -7.01 3.38 8.96
N GLY A 326 -8.23 3.08 8.51
CA GLY A 326 -8.70 3.38 7.16
C GLY A 326 -8.30 2.36 6.09
N LEU A 327 -7.31 1.47 6.33
CA LEU A 327 -6.83 0.48 5.36
C LEU A 327 -7.37 -0.94 5.59
N GLY A 328 -7.66 -1.27 6.84
CA GLY A 328 -8.27 -2.54 7.24
C GLY A 328 -7.35 -3.39 8.09
N LYS A 329 -7.66 -4.69 8.18
CA LYS A 329 -7.04 -5.63 9.12
C LYS A 329 -6.59 -6.92 8.43
N LEU A 330 -5.45 -7.46 8.86
CA LEU A 330 -4.95 -8.80 8.58
C LEU A 330 -5.12 -9.67 9.84
N SER A 331 -5.34 -10.97 9.64
CA SER A 331 -5.40 -11.98 10.71
C SER A 331 -4.77 -13.27 10.19
N ASN A 332 -3.48 -13.47 10.44
CA ASN A 332 -2.73 -14.60 9.92
C ASN A 332 -2.34 -15.55 11.07
N THR A 333 -2.59 -16.85 10.90
CA THR A 333 -2.17 -17.87 11.87
C THR A 333 -0.77 -18.36 11.52
N VAL A 334 0.08 -18.48 12.53
CA VAL A 334 1.41 -19.08 12.37
C VAL A 334 1.25 -20.59 12.34
N GLU A 335 1.64 -21.23 11.25
CA GLU A 335 1.58 -22.69 11.12
C GLU A 335 2.96 -23.32 11.14
N LYS A 336 3.03 -24.54 11.67
CA LYS A 336 4.27 -25.30 11.64
C LYS A 336 4.56 -25.71 10.20
N PHE A 337 5.80 -25.57 9.75
CA PHE A 337 6.21 -26.16 8.48
C PHE A 337 6.03 -27.69 8.52
N GLU A 338 5.25 -28.22 7.58
CA GLU A 338 5.10 -29.66 7.35
C GLU A 338 5.74 -30.03 6.02
N VAL A 339 6.58 -31.08 6.03
CA VAL A 339 7.10 -31.66 4.79
C VAL A 339 5.95 -32.40 4.14
N GLN A 340 5.46 -31.90 3.00
CA GLN A 340 4.62 -32.74 2.14
C GLN A 340 5.49 -33.87 1.63
N GLU A 341 5.26 -35.10 2.11
CA GLU A 341 5.79 -36.30 1.46
C GLU A 341 5.22 -36.33 0.04
N GLN A 342 6.00 -35.80 -0.92
CA GLN A 342 5.75 -36.10 -2.31
C GLN A 342 5.88 -37.61 -2.45
N LYS A 343 4.74 -38.30 -2.59
CA LYS A 343 4.70 -39.60 -3.23
C LYS A 343 5.23 -39.41 -4.64
N MET A 344 6.55 -39.47 -4.78
CA MET A 344 7.22 -39.84 -6.02
C MET A 344 6.75 -41.26 -6.34
N ASN A 345 5.59 -41.37 -6.97
CA ASN A 345 5.29 -42.53 -7.78
C ASN A 345 6.29 -42.47 -8.93
N ALA A 346 7.32 -43.30 -8.83
CA ALA A 346 8.17 -43.65 -9.95
C ALA A 346 7.26 -44.06 -11.12
N ALA A 347 7.41 -43.37 -12.25
CA ALA A 347 6.91 -43.78 -13.55
C ALA A 347 8.12 -43.99 -14.47
#